data_AF-A0A1X0QMU6-F1
#
_entry.id   AF-A0A1X0QMU6-F1
#
_cell.length_a   1.000
_cell.length_b   1.000
_cell.length_c   1.000
_cell.angle_alpha   90.00
_cell.angle_beta   90.00
_cell.angle_gamma   90.00
#
_symmetry.space_group_name_H-M   'P 1'
#
loop_
_entity.id
_entity.type
_entity.pdbx_description
1 polymer ?
#
loop_
_entity_poly.entity_id
_entity_poly.type
_entity_poly.pdbx_seq_one_letter_code
_entity_poly.pdbx_strand_id
1 'polypeptide(L)' 'MAKNIAREQAICIFFCHKYTESNVKKLLKRMETFEDVDICYDNDPLQPILLCNEKIDSEPLKYKRYSTSSFLIENSLIKQ' A
#
# COMPACT_ATOMS: atom_id res chain seq x y z
N MET A 1 -9.44 -16.27 9.86
CA MET A 1 -8.57 -16.04 8.70
C MET A 1 -8.54 -14.54 8.44
N ALA A 2 -7.42 -13.86 8.67
CA ALA A 2 -7.34 -12.42 8.45
C ALA A 2 -7.46 -12.13 6.95
N LYS A 3 -8.39 -11.26 6.58
CA LYS A 3 -8.62 -10.86 5.19
C LYS A 3 -7.49 -9.93 4.78
N ASN A 4 -6.47 -10.46 4.12
CA ASN A 4 -5.35 -9.66 3.64
C ASN A 4 -5.79 -8.95 2.35
N ILE A 5 -5.68 -7.61 2.32
CA ILE A 5 -6.00 -6.80 1.14
C ILE A 5 -4.72 -6.42 0.41
N ALA A 6 -4.82 -6.07 -0.87
CA ALA A 6 -3.66 -5.62 -1.64
C ALA A 6 -3.29 -4.16 -1.30
N ARG A 7 -2.05 -3.76 -1.56
CA ARG A 7 -1.55 -2.39 -1.31
C ARG A 7 -2.41 -1.32 -1.98
N GLU A 8 -2.91 -1.60 -3.18
CA GLU A 8 -3.76 -0.72 -3.97
C GLU A 8 -5.14 -0.51 -3.31
N GLN A 9 -5.70 -1.58 -2.74
CA GLN A 9 -6.93 -1.50 -1.96
C GLN A 9 -6.70 -0.70 -0.67
N ALA A 10 -5.59 -0.97 0.02
CA ALA A 10 -5.21 -0.26 1.24
C ALA A 10 -5.03 1.25 1.00
N ILE A 11 -4.38 1.65 -0.09
CA ILE A 11 -4.24 3.06 -0.50
C ILE A 11 -5.61 3.71 -0.71
N CYS A 12 -6.53 3.02 -1.41
CA CYS A 12 -7.89 3.53 -1.59
C CYS A 12 -8.63 3.70 -0.25
N ILE A 13 -8.52 2.74 0.67
CA ILE A 13 -9.11 2.85 2.01
C ILE A 13 -8.51 4.03 2.79
N PHE A 14 -7.18 4.16 2.80
CA PHE A 14 -6.46 5.22 3.52
C PHE A 14 -6.90 6.62 3.07
N PHE A 15 -7.06 6.83 1.76
CA PHE A 15 -7.52 8.11 1.22
C PHE A 15 -9.06 8.22 1.13
N CYS A 16 -9.82 7.28 1.68
CA CYS A 16 -11.29 7.25 1.65
C CYS A 16 -11.89 7.27 0.22
N HIS A 17 -11.23 6.63 -0.73
CA HIS A 17 -11.71 6.47 -2.11
C HIS A 17 -12.23 5.06 -2.39
N LYS A 18 -13.18 4.95 -3.32
CA LYS A 18 -13.60 3.65 -3.86
C LYS A 18 -12.45 2.97 -4.60
N TYR A 19 -12.35 1.65 -4.49
CA TYR A 19 -11.37 0.85 -5.23
C TYR A 19 -11.74 0.79 -6.72
N THR A 20 -11.09 1.64 -7.52
CA THR A 20 -11.19 1.69 -8.99
C THR A 20 -9.80 1.90 -9.56
N GLU A 21 -9.56 1.41 -10.79
CA GLU A 21 -8.25 1.53 -11.44
C GLU A 21 -7.78 3.00 -11.55
N SER A 22 -8.71 3.92 -11.87
CA SER A 22 -8.42 5.35 -11.96
C SER A 22 -7.96 5.94 -10.62
N ASN A 23 -8.66 5.60 -9.52
CA ASN A 23 -8.29 6.06 -8.19
C ASN A 23 -6.94 5.47 -7.75
N VAL A 24 -6.73 4.17 -7.99
CA VAL A 24 -5.47 3.48 -7.67
C VAL A 24 -4.29 4.17 -8.35
N LYS A 25 -4.35 4.39 -9.67
CA LYS A 25 -3.26 5.07 -10.42
C LYS A 25 -2.98 6.48 -9.87
N LYS A 26 -4.02 7.26 -9.62
CA LYS A 26 -3.89 8.63 -9.07
C LYS A 26 -3.27 8.62 -7.68
N LEU A 27 -3.70 7.71 -6.81
CA LEU A 27 -3.26 7.66 -5.43
C LEU A 27 -1.87 7.02 -5.28
N LEU A 28 -1.50 6.05 -6.11
CA LEU A 28 -0.13 5.54 -6.19
C LEU A 28 0.85 6.65 -6.55
N LYS A 29 0.52 7.44 -7.59
CA LYS A 29 1.33 8.61 -7.96
C LYS A 29 1.40 9.66 -6.83
N ARG A 30 0.33 9.81 -6.06
CA ARG A 30 0.34 10.68 -4.86
C ARG A 30 1.26 10.10 -3.78
N MET A 31 1.28 8.78 -3.59
CA MET A 31 2.18 8.13 -2.64
C MET A 31 3.65 8.37 -2.97
N GLU A 32 4.03 8.41 -4.25
CA GLU A 32 5.39 8.73 -4.71
C GLU A 32 5.86 10.15 -4.32
N THR A 33 4.94 11.06 -3.96
CA THR A 33 5.30 12.41 -3.51
C THR A 33 5.71 12.48 -2.04
N PHE A 34 5.45 11.43 -1.27
CA PHE A 34 5.90 11.34 0.12
C PHE A 34 7.21 10.56 0.14
N GLU A 35 8.29 11.24 0.50
CA GLU A 35 9.60 10.58 0.68
C GLU A 35 9.59 9.69 1.94
N ASP A 36 10.27 8.55 1.84
CA ASP A 36 10.57 7.64 2.95
C ASP A 36 9.38 7.15 3.79
N VAL A 37 8.17 7.10 3.22
CA VAL A 37 7.00 6.51 3.87
C VAL A 37 6.36 5.42 3.01
N ASP A 38 5.64 4.50 3.65
CA ASP A 38 4.80 3.53 2.96
C ASP A 38 3.52 3.27 3.76
N ILE A 39 2.52 2.70 3.08
CA ILE A 39 1.30 2.23 3.72
C ILE A 39 1.52 0.82 4.25
N CYS A 40 1.25 0.65 5.54
CA CYS A 40 1.32 -0.62 6.25
C CYS A 40 0.10 -0.81 7.15
N TYR A 41 0.09 -1.89 7.91
CA TYR A 41 -0.91 -2.16 8.96
C TYR A 41 -0.26 -2.84 10.15
N ASP A 42 -0.94 -2.83 11.30
CA ASP A 42 -0.49 -3.52 12.51
C ASP A 42 -1.16 -4.92 12.66
N ASN A 43 -2.36 -4.94 13.21
CA ASN A 43 -3.17 -6.11 13.53
C ASN A 43 -4.34 -6.24 12.57
N ASP A 44 -4.86 -5.13 12.05
CA ASP A 44 -6.00 -5.11 11.14
C ASP A 44 -5.59 -4.61 9.73
N PRO A 45 -5.52 -5.49 8.72
CA PRO A 45 -5.27 -5.09 7.33
C PRO A 45 -6.30 -4.12 6.75
N LEU A 46 -7.47 -3.94 7.36
CA LEU A 46 -8.49 -2.99 6.93
C LEU A 46 -8.32 -1.59 7.53
N GLN A 47 -7.32 -1.39 8.41
CA GLN A 47 -6.96 -0.11 9.00
C GLN A 47 -5.55 0.32 8.53
N PRO A 48 -5.41 0.74 7.26
CA PRO A 48 -4.12 1.17 6.74
C PRO A 48 -3.60 2.40 7.47
N ILE A 49 -2.31 2.40 7.77
CA ILE A 49 -1.58 3.51 8.38
C ILE A 49 -0.40 3.89 7.48
N LEU A 50 -0.05 5.18 7.50
CA LEU A 50 1.13 5.72 6.83
C LEU A 50 2.25 5.87 7.84
N LEU A 51 3.39 5.23 7.61
CA LEU A 51 4.57 5.31 8.48
C LEU A 51 5.85 5.46 7.67
N CYS A 52 6.88 6.03 8.29
CA CYS A 52 8.20 6.07 7.70
C CYS A 52 8.76 4.65 7.54
N ASN A 53 9.48 4.40 6.44
CA ASN A 53 10.07 3.11 6.11
C ASN A 53 10.98 2.61 7.24
N GLU A 54 11.81 3.49 7.79
CA GLU A 54 12.69 3.17 8.92
C GLU A 54 11.91 2.63 10.13
N LYS A 55 10.71 3.19 10.40
CA LYS A 55 9.88 2.74 11.52
C LYS A 55 9.31 1.36 11.27
N ILE A 56 8.82 1.12 10.05
CA ILE A 56 8.30 -0.18 9.63
C ILE A 56 9.40 -1.25 9.72
N ASP A 57 10.60 -0.91 9.25
CA ASP A 57 11.76 -1.82 9.23
C ASP A 57 12.33 -2.09 10.63
N SER A 58 12.22 -1.12 11.55
CA SER A 58 12.65 -1.29 12.94
C SER A 58 11.74 -2.21 13.77
N GLU A 59 10.47 -2.38 13.37
CA GLU A 59 9.47 -3.19 14.10
C GLU A 59 8.71 -4.17 13.18
N PRO A 60 9.40 -5.14 12.53
CA PRO A 60 8.82 -5.99 11.48
C PRO A 60 7.74 -6.97 11.98
N LEU A 61 7.70 -7.25 13.30
CA LEU A 61 6.66 -8.07 13.91
C LEU A 61 5.36 -7.28 14.13
N LYS A 62 5.46 -5.96 14.27
CA LYS A 62 4.34 -5.07 14.55
C LYS A 62 3.75 -4.53 13.27
N TYR A 63 4.58 -3.97 12.39
CA TYR A 63 4.14 -3.34 11.16
C TYR A 63 4.37 -4.26 9.97
N LYS A 64 3.32 -4.47 9.17
CA LYS A 64 3.34 -5.34 8.00
C LYS A 64 3.01 -4.51 6.77
N ARG A 65 3.86 -4.60 5.74
CA ARG A 65 3.58 -4.01 4.43
C ARG A 65 2.55 -4.84 3.69
N TYR A 66 1.72 -4.17 2.91
CA TYR A 66 0.78 -4.85 2.02
C TYR A 66 1.51 -5.43 0.82
N SER A 67 1.09 -6.60 0.37
CA SER A 67 1.55 -7.14 -0.90
C SER A 67 0.95 -6.33 -2.06
N THR A 68 1.78 -5.98 -3.04
CA THR A 68 1.31 -5.44 -4.32
C THR A 68 0.55 -6.53 -5.07
N SER A 69 -0.56 -6.18 -5.72
CA SER A 69 -1.26 -7.14 -6.57
C SER A 69 -0.35 -7.58 -7.74
N SER A 70 -0.29 -8.88 -7.99
CA SER A 70 0.51 -9.46 -9.09
C SER A 70 0.17 -8.86 -10.46
N PHE A 71 -1.08 -8.41 -10.63
CA PHE A 71 -1.58 -7.77 -11.84
C PHE A 71 -0.85 -6.47 -12.21
N LEU A 72 -0.25 -5.76 -11.25
CA LEU A 72 0.57 -4.56 -11.52
C LEU A 72 2.06 -4.86 -11.69
N ILE A 73 2.56 -5.99 -11.16
CA ILE A 73 3.95 -6.42 -11.38
C ILE A 73 4.20 -6.61 -12.88
N GLU A 74 3.26 -7.27 -13.57
CA GLU A 74 3.32 -7.49 -15.03
C GLU A 74 3.32 -6.18 -15.83
N ASN A 75 2.67 -5.12 -15.33
CA ASN A 75 2.60 -3.82 -16.02
C ASN A 75 3.80 -2.90 -15.73
N SER A 76 4.56 -3.16 -14.66
CA SER A 76 5.81 -2.42 -14.33
C SER A 76 7.05 -2.97 -15.07
N LEU A 77 6.99 -4.21 -15.57
CA LEU A 77 8.11 -4.90 -16.22
C LEU A 77 8.16 -4.72 -17.75
N ILE A 78 7.20 -4.01 -18.37
CA ILE A 78 7.13 -3.79 -19.83
C ILE A 78 7.55 -2.35 -20.22
N LYS A 79 8.46 -1.73 -19.45
CA LYS A 79 9.16 -0.52 -19.86
C LYS A 79 10.65 -0.62 -19.57
N GLN A 80 11.34 -1.42 -20.36
CA GLN A 80 12.75 -1.21 -20.72
C GLN A 80 12.87 -1.30 -22.23
#